data_AF-A0A0N1LLE9-F1
#
_entry.id   AF-A0A0N1LLE9-F1
#
_cell.length_a   1.000
_cell.length_b   1.000
_cell.length_c   1.000
_cell.angle_alpha   90.00
_cell.angle_beta   90.00
_cell.angle_gamma   90.00
#
_symmetry.space_group_name_H-M   'P 1'
#
loop_
_entity.id
_entity.type
_entity.pdbx_description
1 polymer ?
#
loop_
_entity_poly.entity_id
_entity_poly.type
_entity_poly.pdbx_seq_one_letter_code
_entity_poly.pdbx_strand_id
1 'polypeptide(L)'
;MNHQSAAYRLPVTKLPFVGERADGRFGYWVLPELRDDQDPRITGRTFAAWYLLYVEYNGRMAAEDLMDRIEREMPSRYPAVDRAFLAEVMSRRSQNSSAA
;
A
#
# COMPACT_ATOMS: atom_id res chain seq x y z
N MET A 1 -28.29 -14.24 -19.73
CA MET A 1 -26.91 -13.76 -19.94
C MET A 1 -26.27 -13.61 -18.57
N ASN A 2 -25.46 -14.59 -18.17
CA ASN A 2 -24.74 -14.58 -16.90
C ASN A 2 -23.61 -13.55 -16.99
N HIS A 3 -23.80 -12.38 -16.39
CA HIS A 3 -22.68 -11.52 -16.02
C HIS A 3 -21.95 -12.21 -14.86
N GLN A 4 -21.12 -13.19 -15.19
CA GLN A 4 -20.05 -13.60 -14.29
C GLN A 4 -19.15 -12.38 -14.14
N SER A 5 -19.34 -11.65 -13.03
CA SER A 5 -18.42 -10.61 -12.59
C SER A 5 -17.04 -11.23 -12.50
N ALA A 6 -16.23 -11.06 -13.55
CA ALA A 6 -14.80 -11.32 -13.45
C ALA A 6 -14.33 -10.49 -12.25
N ALA A 7 -13.91 -11.17 -11.18
CA ALA A 7 -13.47 -10.51 -9.96
C ALA A 7 -12.31 -9.58 -10.34
N TYR A 8 -12.60 -8.28 -10.46
CA TYR A 8 -11.66 -7.25 -10.86
C TYR A 8 -10.64 -7.08 -9.73
N ARG A 9 -9.64 -7.96 -9.66
CA ARG A 9 -8.53 -7.81 -8.72
C ARG A 9 -7.77 -6.53 -9.04
N LEU A 10 -7.43 -5.74 -8.03
CA LEU A 10 -6.59 -4.57 -8.20
C LEU A 10 -5.13 -5.04 -8.40
N PRO A 11 -4.50 -4.81 -9.56
CA PRO A 11 -3.13 -5.26 -9.79
C PRO A 11 -2.15 -4.52 -8.88
N VAL A 12 -1.19 -5.25 -8.30
CA VAL A 12 -0.18 -4.66 -7.39
C VAL A 12 0.68 -3.59 -8.07
N THR A 13 0.88 -3.69 -9.38
CA THR A 13 1.61 -2.71 -10.21
C THR A 13 0.87 -1.39 -10.41
N LYS A 14 -0.38 -1.26 -9.93
CA LYS A 14 -1.12 0.01 -9.90
C LYS A 14 -0.92 0.78 -8.60
N LEU A 15 -0.25 0.20 -7.61
CA LEU A 15 0.01 0.85 -6.34
C LEU A 15 1.16 1.86 -6.49
N PRO A 16 1.01 3.09 -5.98
CA PRO A 16 1.99 4.16 -6.21
C PRO A 16 3.31 4.01 -5.43
N PHE A 17 3.38 2.98 -4.58
CA PHE A 17 4.56 2.57 -3.82
C PHE A 17 5.18 1.27 -4.39
N VAL A 18 4.77 0.84 -5.57
CA VAL A 18 5.36 -0.29 -6.30
C VAL A 18 5.99 0.23 -7.57
N GLY A 19 7.23 -0.16 -7.84
CA GLY A 19 7.99 0.30 -8.99
C GLY A 19 9.00 -0.73 -9.46
N GLU A 20 9.52 -0.54 -10.66
CA GLU A 20 10.60 -1.37 -11.20
C GLU A 20 11.95 -0.94 -10.59
N ARG A 21 12.73 -1.90 -10.12
CA ARG A 21 14.08 -1.70 -9.59
C ARG A 21 15.11 -1.76 -10.72
N ALA A 22 16.34 -1.35 -10.43
CA ALA A 22 17.45 -1.36 -11.39
C ALA A 22 17.80 -2.76 -11.96
N ASP A 23 17.36 -3.84 -11.30
CA ASP A 23 17.52 -5.22 -11.75
C ASP A 23 16.35 -5.74 -12.61
N GLY A 24 15.40 -4.87 -12.99
CA GLY A 24 14.23 -5.21 -13.79
C GLY A 24 13.12 -5.93 -13.01
N ARG A 25 13.27 -6.08 -11.69
CA ARG A 25 12.24 -6.69 -10.82
C ARG A 25 11.37 -5.61 -10.21
N PHE A 26 10.10 -5.92 -9.96
CA PHE A 26 9.26 -5.05 -9.14
C PHE A 26 9.76 -5.05 -7.69
N GLY A 27 10.08 -3.87 -7.19
CA GLY A 27 10.25 -3.59 -5.78
C GLY A 27 8.95 -3.08 -5.18
N TYR A 28 8.73 -3.44 -3.93
CA TYR A 28 7.66 -2.93 -3.10
C TYR A 28 8.26 -1.82 -2.25
N TRP A 29 7.48 -0.79 -1.93
CA TRP A 29 8.01 0.36 -1.19
C TRP A 29 9.10 1.16 -1.94
N VAL A 30 9.09 1.10 -3.29
CA VAL A 30 9.92 1.98 -4.14
C VAL A 30 9.25 3.33 -4.19
N LEU A 31 9.57 4.18 -3.21
CA LEU A 31 8.99 5.52 -3.18
C LEU A 31 9.58 6.36 -4.31
N PRO A 32 8.75 6.91 -5.23
CA PRO A 32 9.23 7.94 -6.14
C PRO A 32 9.86 9.09 -5.34
N GLU A 33 10.73 9.86 -5.99
CA GLU A 33 11.29 11.05 -5.34
C GLU A 33 10.15 11.96 -4.87
N LEU A 34 10.09 12.18 -3.55
CA LEU A 34 9.23 13.20 -3.01
C LEU A 34 9.76 14.52 -3.55
N ARG A 35 8.89 15.26 -4.23
CA ARG A 35 9.20 16.63 -4.64
C ARG A 35 9.37 17.49 -3.40
N ASP A 36 10.16 18.55 -3.50
CA ASP A 36 10.45 19.47 -2.38
C ASP A 36 9.17 20.10 -1.77
N ASP A 37 8.06 20.15 -2.52
CA ASP A 37 6.77 20.68 -2.09
C ASP A 37 5.80 19.63 -1.51
N GLN A 38 6.16 18.34 -1.50
CA GLN A 38 5.28 17.28 -1.00
C GLN A 38 5.43 17.04 0.50
N ASP A 39 4.32 17.08 1.24
CA ASP A 39 4.28 16.69 2.66
C ASP A 39 4.36 15.14 2.79
N PRO A 40 5.44 14.60 3.40
CA PRO A 40 5.60 13.16 3.59
C PRO A 40 4.44 12.49 4.36
N ARG A 41 3.76 13.23 5.25
CA ARG A 41 2.63 12.72 6.01
C ARG A 41 1.41 12.51 5.13
N ILE A 42 1.15 13.43 4.20
CA ILE A 42 0.06 13.31 3.24
C ILE A 42 0.36 12.12 2.33
N THR A 43 1.58 12.02 1.80
CA THR A 43 2.00 10.90 0.95
C THR A 43 1.84 9.55 1.65
N GLY A 44 2.29 9.41 2.90
CA GLY A 44 2.13 8.16 3.65
C GLY A 44 0.66 7.76 3.86
N ARG A 45 -0.22 8.73 4.16
CA ARG A 45 -1.67 8.48 4.27
C ARG A 45 -2.29 8.11 2.92
N THR A 46 -1.86 8.73 1.82
CA THR A 46 -2.31 8.38 0.47
C THR A 46 -1.90 6.96 0.11
N PHE A 47 -0.68 6.54 0.42
CA PHE A 47 -0.23 5.17 0.21
C PHE A 47 -1.01 4.17 1.06
N ALA A 48 -1.32 4.52 2.32
CA ALA A 48 -2.18 3.69 3.16
C ALA A 48 -3.59 3.54 2.57
N ALA A 49 -4.18 4.61 2.03
CA ALA A 49 -5.46 4.53 1.34
C ALA A 49 -5.44 3.58 0.13
N TRP A 50 -4.37 3.62 -0.68
CA TRP A 50 -4.17 2.67 -1.78
C TRP A 50 -4.01 1.22 -1.31
N TYR A 51 -3.25 1.00 -0.23
CA TYR A 51 -3.13 -0.33 0.38
C TYR A 51 -4.49 -0.85 0.87
N LEU A 52 -5.29 -0.01 1.52
CA LEU A 52 -6.62 -0.39 2.00
C LEU A 52 -7.58 -0.73 0.84
N LEU A 53 -7.52 0.02 -0.26
CA LEU A 53 -8.25 -0.31 -1.48
C LEU A 53 -7.81 -1.67 -2.06
N TYR A 54 -6.50 -1.94 -2.04
CA TYR A 54 -5.97 -3.25 -2.45
C TYR A 54 -6.53 -4.39 -1.58
N VAL A 55 -6.61 -4.19 -0.26
CA VAL A 55 -7.20 -5.17 0.67
C VAL A 55 -8.66 -5.44 0.33
N GLU A 56 -9.44 -4.39 0.05
CA GLU A 56 -10.86 -4.49 -0.30
C GLU A 56 -11.08 -5.33 -1.57
N TYR A 57 -10.30 -5.09 -2.63
CA TYR A 57 -10.48 -5.75 -3.92
C TYR A 57 -9.86 -7.15 -4.01
N ASN A 58 -8.79 -7.43 -3.25
CA ASN A 58 -8.03 -8.68 -3.37
C ASN A 58 -8.18 -9.61 -2.17
N GLY A 59 -8.74 -9.12 -1.07
CA GLY A 59 -8.94 -9.87 0.16
C GLY A 59 -7.69 -9.91 1.05
N ARG A 60 -7.91 -10.43 2.27
CA ARG A 60 -6.95 -10.37 3.37
C ARG A 60 -5.64 -11.09 3.11
N MET A 61 -5.67 -12.29 2.50
CA MET A 61 -4.44 -13.06 2.25
C MET A 61 -3.48 -12.34 1.29
N ALA A 62 -4.01 -11.74 0.22
CA ALA A 62 -3.19 -10.97 -0.72
C ALA A 62 -2.62 -9.70 -0.08
N ALA A 63 -3.39 -9.08 0.82
CA ALA A 63 -2.94 -7.92 1.58
C ALA A 63 -1.81 -8.26 2.57
N GLU A 64 -1.90 -9.40 3.25
CA GLU A 64 -0.86 -9.88 4.18
C GLU A 64 0.46 -10.15 3.43
N ASP A 65 0.43 -10.85 2.29
CA ASP A 65 1.63 -11.03 1.45
C ASP A 65 2.23 -9.70 0.96
N LEU A 66 1.37 -8.72 0.60
CA LEU A 66 1.85 -7.40 0.21
C LEU A 66 2.49 -6.65 1.39
N MET A 67 1.90 -6.69 2.58
CA MET A 67 2.47 -6.05 3.77
C MET A 67 3.80 -6.68 4.16
N ASP A 68 3.92 -8.01 4.13
CA ASP A 68 5.18 -8.73 4.39
C ASP A 68 6.31 -8.29 3.44
N ARG A 69 5.98 -8.01 2.17
CA ARG A 69 6.95 -7.49 1.19
C ARG A 69 7.33 -6.04 1.48
N ILE A 70 6.36 -5.20 1.83
CA ILE A 70 6.61 -3.81 2.23
C ILE A 70 7.53 -3.77 3.46
N GLU A 71 7.27 -4.57 4.49
CA GLU A 71 8.07 -4.60 5.72
C GLU A 71 9.52 -5.04 5.48
N ARG A 72 9.77 -5.93 4.52
CA ARG A 72 11.14 -6.32 4.12
C ARG A 72 11.91 -5.20 3.43
N GLU A 73 11.20 -4.26 2.80
CA GLU A 73 11.79 -3.13 2.08
C GLU A 73 11.73 -1.83 2.91
N MET A 74 11.18 -1.88 4.13
CA MET A 74 11.27 -0.81 5.13
C MET A 74 12.58 -0.86 5.92
N PRO A 75 13.05 0.28 6.47
CA PRO A 75 12.50 1.63 6.28
C PRO A 75 12.87 2.22 4.91
N SER A 76 12.02 3.08 4.35
CA SER A 76 12.37 3.82 3.14
C SER A 76 13.38 4.93 3.45
N ARG A 77 13.88 5.58 2.41
CA ARG A 77 14.62 6.86 2.51
C ARG A 77 13.78 8.00 3.13
N TYR A 78 12.46 7.83 3.27
CA TYR A 78 11.56 8.84 3.84
C TYR A 78 10.83 8.30 5.09
N PRO A 79 11.48 8.28 6.28
CA PRO A 79 10.88 7.72 7.51
C PRO A 79 9.57 8.39 7.94
N ALA A 80 9.31 9.63 7.52
CA ALA A 80 8.05 10.31 7.76
C ALA A 80 6.88 9.72 6.96
N VAL A 81 7.13 9.20 5.75
CA VAL A 81 6.15 8.46 4.94
C VAL A 81 5.82 7.13 5.63
N ASP A 82 6.84 6.37 6.03
CA ASP A 82 6.69 5.07 6.69
C ASP A 82 5.81 5.18 7.94
N ARG A 83 6.10 6.16 8.82
CA ARG A 83 5.33 6.38 10.04
C ARG A 83 3.88 6.79 9.75
N ALA A 84 3.65 7.67 8.79
CA ALA A 84 2.31 8.10 8.43
C ALA A 84 1.48 6.96 7.80
N PHE A 85 2.12 6.13 6.98
CA PHE A 85 1.51 4.93 6.40
C PHE A 85 1.09 3.93 7.48
N LEU A 86 2.04 3.53 8.34
CA LEU A 86 1.77 2.55 9.40
C LEU A 86 0.72 3.05 10.39
N ALA A 87 0.77 4.33 10.77
CA ALA A 87 -0.21 4.93 11.66
C ALA A 87 -1.64 4.86 11.07
N GLU A 88 -1.80 5.18 9.79
CA GLU A 88 -3.10 5.13 9.11
C GLU A 88 -3.62 3.69 9.00
N VAL A 89 -2.78 2.73 8.57
CA VAL A 89 -3.17 1.31 8.47
C VAL A 89 -3.59 0.75 9.82
N MET A 90 -2.84 1.03 10.89
CA MET A 90 -3.17 0.55 12.25
C MET A 90 -4.43 1.23 12.80
N SER A 91 -4.62 2.53 12.57
CA SER A 91 -5.82 3.24 12.98
C SER A 91 -7.09 2.61 12.40
N ARG A 92 -7.08 2.26 11.10
CA ARG A 92 -8.22 1.61 10.44
C ARG A 92 -8.46 0.18 10.90
N ARG A 93 -7.39 -0.57 11.16
CA ARG A 93 -7.51 -1.92 11.74
C ARG A 93 -8.19 -1.85 13.12
N SER A 94 -7.77 -0.91 13.96
CA SER A 94 -8.39 -0.70 15.28
C SER A 94 -9.86 -0.32 15.19
N GLN A 95 -10.26 0.51 14.21
CA GLN A 95 -11.67 0.88 13.97
C GLN A 95 -12.53 -0.31 13.52
N ASN A 96 -12.00 -1.17 12.65
CA ASN A 96 -12.75 -2.36 12.22
C ASN A 96 -12.88 -3.41 13.34
N SER A 97 -11.91 -3.49 14.25
CA SER A 97 -11.95 -4.43 15.38
C SER A 97 -12.89 -4.00 16.51
N SER A 98 -13.18 -2.71 16.67
CA SER A 98 -14.12 -2.20 17.67
C SER A 98 -15.58 -2.19 17.20
N ALA A 99 -15.83 -2.52 15.93
CA ALA A 99 -17.16 -2.65 15.35
C ALA A 99 -17.65 -4.11 15.22
N ALA A 100 -16.87 -5.08 15.72
CA ALA A 100 -17.14 -6.52 15.66
C ALA A 100 -17.64 -7.09 16.99
#